data_AF-A0A6I3U7W4-F1
#
_entry.id   AF-A0A6I3U7W4-F1
#
_cell.length_a   1.000
_cell.length_b   1.000
_cell.length_c   1.000
_cell.angle_alpha   90.00
_cell.angle_beta   90.00
_cell.angle_gamma   90.00
#
_symmetry.space_group_name_H-M   'P 1'
#
loop_
_entity.id
_entity.type
_entity.pdbx_description
1 polymer ?
#
loop_
_entity_poly.entity_id
_entity_poly.type
_entity_poly.pdbx_seq_one_letter_code
_entity_poly.pdbx_strand_id
1 'polypeptide(L)'
;IHNTKGEIELHDITAVSDESIRGIGSVDIICGGFPCQAFSIAGNRRGFEDTRGTLFFEIARAAKQIQPRFLFLENVKGLLNHDKGRTFTTILTTLDELGFDVEWQVLNSKDFGVPKNRERVFIIGHSRRYRSRFLFPLRRENSPAHLERLGNINPSKRGLNGEVYLTTGLAPT
;
A
#
# COMPACT_ATOMS: atom_id res chain seq x y z
N ILE A 1 13.13 14.72 12.52
CA ILE A 1 13.69 14.85 11.16
C ILE A 1 14.66 13.70 10.99
N HIS A 2 14.30 12.70 10.20
CA HIS A 2 15.10 11.48 10.04
C HIS A 2 16.35 11.77 9.21
N ASN A 3 17.48 11.18 9.59
CA ASN A 3 18.75 11.32 8.89
C ASN A 3 18.70 10.51 7.58
N THR A 4 18.57 11.20 6.44
CA THR A 4 18.38 10.62 5.09
C THR A 4 19.69 10.17 4.42
N LYS A 5 20.75 9.93 5.21
CA LYS A 5 22.07 9.60 4.66
C LYS A 5 22.03 8.24 3.96
N GLY A 6 22.16 8.26 2.63
CA GLY A 6 22.11 7.05 1.79
C GLY A 6 20.77 6.82 1.09
N GLU A 7 19.79 7.71 1.28
CA GLU A 7 18.56 7.69 0.48
C GLU A 7 18.83 8.21 -0.94
N ILE A 8 18.25 7.53 -1.93
CA ILE A 8 18.27 7.94 -3.34
C ILE A 8 16.84 8.26 -3.73
N GLU A 9 16.61 9.47 -4.24
CA GLU A 9 15.32 9.87 -4.79
C GLU A 9 15.43 9.98 -6.31
N LEU A 10 14.57 9.26 -7.03
CA LEU A 10 14.55 9.25 -8.50
C LEU A 10 13.30 9.93 -9.08
N HIS A 11 12.64 10.78 -8.28
CA HIS A 11 11.42 11.55 -8.63
C HIS A 11 10.39 10.74 -9.45
N ASP A 12 10.25 11.04 -10.74
CA ASP A 12 9.30 10.38 -11.63
C ASP A 12 9.79 8.99 -12.06
N ILE A 13 9.22 7.96 -11.42
CA ILE A 13 9.54 6.56 -11.70
C ILE A 13 9.32 6.17 -13.17
N THR A 14 8.43 6.85 -13.89
CA THR A 14 8.18 6.56 -15.32
C THR A 14 9.34 6.98 -16.22
N ALA A 15 10.20 7.89 -15.76
CA ALA A 15 11.40 8.33 -16.47
C ALA A 15 12.67 7.54 -16.07
N VAL A 16 12.59 6.69 -15.03
CA VAL A 16 13.73 5.91 -14.54
C VAL A 16 13.98 4.72 -15.44
N SER A 17 15.16 4.64 -16.06
CA SER A 17 15.53 3.55 -16.95
C SER A 17 15.70 2.21 -16.22
N ASP A 18 15.58 1.11 -16.95
CA ASP A 18 15.81 -0.23 -16.40
C ASP A 18 17.27 -0.40 -15.92
N GLU A 19 18.24 0.26 -16.56
CA GLU A 19 19.65 0.29 -16.13
C GLU A 19 19.79 0.93 -14.75
N SER A 20 19.10 2.05 -14.53
CA SER A 20 19.11 2.74 -13.24
C SER A 20 18.49 1.87 -12.14
N ILE A 21 17.37 1.20 -12.45
CA ILE A 21 16.72 0.25 -11.54
C ILE A 21 17.67 -0.90 -11.16
N ARG A 22 18.34 -1.52 -12.15
CA ARG A 22 19.33 -2.58 -11.88
C ARG A 22 20.53 -2.07 -11.08
N GLY A 23 20.91 -0.80 -11.30
CA GLY A 23 21.99 -0.12 -10.58
C GLY A 23 21.74 0.06 -9.07
N ILE A 24 20.48 -0.03 -8.60
CA ILE A 24 20.15 -0.02 -7.17
C ILE A 24 20.77 -1.22 -6.44
N GLY A 25 20.99 -2.33 -7.14
CA GLY A 25 21.57 -3.54 -6.57
C GLY A 25 20.55 -4.41 -5.85
N SER A 26 20.99 -5.06 -4.76
CA SER A 26 20.14 -6.00 -4.02
C SER A 26 19.14 -5.27 -3.13
N VAL A 27 17.87 -5.62 -3.26
CA VAL A 27 16.77 -5.08 -2.45
C VAL A 27 15.94 -6.23 -1.90
N ASP A 28 15.77 -6.26 -0.58
CA ASP A 28 14.94 -7.28 0.07
C ASP A 28 13.44 -7.03 -0.13
N ILE A 29 13.01 -5.76 -0.08
CA ILE A 29 11.60 -5.38 -0.08
C ILE A 29 11.37 -4.18 -0.99
N ILE A 30 10.39 -4.28 -1.88
CA ILE A 30 9.83 -3.11 -2.56
C ILE A 30 8.50 -2.77 -1.90
N CYS A 31 8.38 -1.55 -1.39
CA CYS A 31 7.15 -1.02 -0.81
C CYS A 31 6.47 -0.08 -1.81
N GLY A 32 5.14 -0.15 -1.93
CA GLY A 32 4.42 0.69 -2.90
C GLY A 32 2.97 0.99 -2.53
N GLY A 33 2.64 2.28 -2.46
CA GLY A 33 1.26 2.76 -2.52
C GLY A 33 1.03 3.41 -3.88
N PHE A 34 -0.02 3.00 -4.59
CA PHE A 34 -0.28 3.46 -5.96
C PHE A 34 -1.74 3.90 -6.16
N PRO A 35 -2.02 4.88 -7.03
CA PRO A 35 -3.38 5.35 -7.30
C PRO A 35 -4.21 4.27 -8.02
N CYS A 36 -5.43 4.03 -7.51
CA CYS A 36 -6.36 3.04 -8.07
C CYS A 36 -7.04 3.49 -9.39
N GLN A 37 -7.01 4.78 -9.72
CA GLN A 37 -7.83 5.36 -10.81
C GLN A 37 -7.36 4.97 -12.22
N ALA A 38 -6.07 4.66 -12.41
CA ALA A 38 -5.48 4.48 -13.73
C ALA A 38 -5.73 3.08 -14.36
N PHE A 39 -6.24 2.12 -13.58
CA PHE A 39 -6.41 0.73 -14.03
C PHE A 39 -7.58 0.51 -14.99
N SER A 40 -8.60 1.36 -14.97
CA SER A 40 -9.75 1.25 -15.90
C SER A 40 -9.33 1.39 -17.36
N ILE A 41 -8.26 2.15 -17.63
CA ILE A 41 -7.70 2.37 -18.96
C ILE A 41 -6.75 1.23 -19.35
N ALA A 42 -5.97 0.72 -18.40
CA ALA A 42 -5.00 -0.35 -18.62
C ALA A 42 -5.64 -1.74 -18.78
N GLY A 43 -6.79 -2.01 -18.17
CA GLY A 43 -7.48 -3.31 -18.26
C GLY A 43 -7.96 -3.69 -19.67
N ASN A 44 -8.06 -2.72 -20.60
CA ASN A 44 -8.36 -2.96 -22.01
C ASN A 44 -7.12 -3.25 -22.87
N ARG A 45 -5.92 -3.14 -22.31
CA ARG A 45 -4.64 -3.23 -23.02
C ARG A 45 -3.96 -4.57 -22.69
N ARG A 46 -3.71 -5.39 -23.71
CA ARG A 46 -3.31 -6.80 -23.57
C ARG A 46 -1.80 -7.01 -23.41
N GLY A 47 -1.12 -6.24 -22.55
CA GLY A 47 0.29 -6.50 -22.25
C GLY A 47 1.01 -5.43 -21.44
N PHE A 48 2.10 -5.83 -20.76
CA PHE A 48 2.97 -4.95 -19.97
C PHE A 48 3.43 -3.71 -20.75
N GLU A 49 3.77 -3.86 -22.03
CA GLU A 49 4.29 -2.77 -22.87
C GLU A 49 3.26 -1.66 -23.18
N ASP A 50 1.96 -1.95 -23.07
CA ASP A 50 0.88 -1.01 -23.38
C ASP A 50 0.32 -0.33 -22.10
N THR A 51 0.79 -0.76 -20.93
CA THR A 51 0.37 -0.24 -19.63
C THR A 51 1.31 0.80 -19.00
N ARG A 52 2.33 1.21 -19.76
CA ARG A 52 3.20 2.37 -19.48
C ARG A 52 2.33 3.60 -19.23
N GLY A 53 2.14 3.94 -17.96
CA GLY A 53 1.24 5.02 -17.54
C GLY A 53 0.49 4.77 -16.23
N THR A 54 0.51 3.55 -15.68
CA THR A 54 -0.01 3.31 -14.31
C THR A 54 1.10 2.88 -13.37
N LEU A 55 1.18 3.52 -12.20
CA LEU A 55 2.27 3.34 -11.24
C LEU A 55 2.41 1.92 -10.70
N PHE A 56 1.36 1.09 -10.74
CA PHE A 56 1.48 -0.33 -10.41
C PHE A 56 2.36 -1.10 -11.39
N PHE A 57 2.26 -0.83 -12.68
CA PHE A 57 3.11 -1.50 -13.66
C PHE A 57 4.57 -1.02 -13.59
N GLU A 58 4.81 0.18 -13.07
CA GLU A 58 6.17 0.62 -12.73
C GLU A 58 6.74 -0.15 -11.53
N ILE A 59 5.91 -0.44 -10.51
CA ILE A 59 6.30 -1.34 -9.42
C ILE A 59 6.58 -2.75 -9.98
N ALA A 60 5.72 -3.26 -10.87
CA ALA A 60 5.90 -4.57 -11.50
C ALA A 60 7.18 -4.61 -12.37
N ARG A 61 7.47 -3.52 -13.11
CA ARG A 61 8.72 -3.35 -13.87
C ARG A 61 9.93 -3.38 -12.95
N ALA A 62 9.91 -2.63 -11.86
CA ALA A 62 10.99 -2.66 -10.87
C ALA A 62 11.16 -4.05 -10.25
N ALA A 63 10.07 -4.71 -9.86
CA ALA A 63 10.09 -6.06 -9.31
C ALA A 63 10.65 -7.11 -10.31
N LYS A 64 10.37 -6.96 -11.60
CA LYS A 64 10.93 -7.80 -12.66
C LYS A 64 12.46 -7.67 -12.75
N GLN A 65 12.98 -6.44 -12.66
CA GLN A 65 14.42 -6.17 -12.76
C GLN A 65 15.18 -6.55 -11.48
N ILE A 66 14.62 -6.20 -10.31
CA ILE A 66 15.28 -6.34 -9.01
C ILE A 66 15.08 -7.74 -8.41
N GLN A 67 13.93 -8.38 -8.66
CA GLN A 67 13.54 -9.66 -8.07
C GLN A 67 13.67 -9.67 -6.52
N PRO A 68 12.97 -8.76 -5.81
CA PRO A 68 13.06 -8.66 -4.35
C PRO A 68 12.50 -9.90 -3.66
N ARG A 69 12.85 -10.09 -2.39
CA ARG A 69 12.29 -11.17 -1.56
C ARG A 69 10.81 -10.93 -1.26
N PHE A 70 10.42 -9.68 -1.03
CA PHE A 70 9.04 -9.30 -0.74
C PHE A 70 8.59 -8.09 -1.57
N LEU A 71 7.29 -8.08 -1.88
CA LEU A 71 6.55 -6.88 -2.27
C LEU A 71 5.60 -6.53 -1.13
N PHE A 72 5.59 -5.27 -0.72
CA PHE A 72 4.64 -4.77 0.28
C PHE A 72 3.82 -3.62 -0.32
N LEU A 73 2.59 -3.93 -0.72
CA LEU A 73 1.73 -2.97 -1.41
C LEU A 73 0.55 -2.55 -0.55
N GLU A 74 0.20 -1.27 -0.61
CA GLU A 74 -0.96 -0.69 0.07
C GLU A 74 -1.93 -0.09 -0.95
N ASN A 75 -3.23 -0.27 -0.68
CA ASN A 75 -4.26 0.45 -1.41
C ASN A 75 -5.54 0.67 -0.59
N VAL A 76 -6.46 1.46 -1.14
CA VAL A 76 -7.79 1.64 -0.56
C VAL A 76 -8.57 0.32 -0.58
N LYS A 77 -9.41 0.07 0.44
CA LYS A 77 -10.30 -1.11 0.49
C LYS A 77 -11.15 -1.28 -0.78
N GLY A 78 -11.53 -0.16 -1.41
CA GLY A 78 -12.28 -0.15 -2.67
C GLY A 78 -11.61 -0.85 -3.84
N LEU A 79 -10.28 -1.04 -3.81
CA LEU A 79 -9.52 -1.77 -4.84
C LEU A 79 -10.09 -3.18 -5.08
N LEU A 80 -10.50 -3.88 -4.02
CA LEU A 80 -11.00 -5.26 -4.10
C LEU A 80 -12.24 -5.40 -4.99
N ASN A 81 -13.06 -4.35 -5.08
CA ASN A 81 -14.29 -4.34 -5.87
C ASN A 81 -14.19 -3.41 -7.09
N HIS A 82 -13.04 -2.77 -7.30
CA HIS A 82 -12.85 -1.83 -8.39
C HIS A 82 -13.01 -2.55 -9.74
N ASP A 83 -13.76 -1.92 -10.64
CA ASP A 83 -14.06 -2.48 -11.96
C ASP A 83 -14.57 -3.92 -11.91
N LYS A 84 -15.52 -4.19 -10.99
CA LYS A 84 -16.09 -5.53 -10.73
C LYS A 84 -15.03 -6.59 -10.35
N GLY A 85 -13.95 -6.15 -9.70
CA GLY A 85 -12.84 -6.99 -9.25
C GLY A 85 -11.74 -7.20 -10.30
N ARG A 86 -11.94 -6.77 -11.56
CA ARG A 86 -10.97 -6.98 -12.65
C ARG A 86 -9.60 -6.39 -12.32
N THR A 87 -9.56 -5.19 -11.74
CA THR A 87 -8.31 -4.54 -11.36
C THR A 87 -7.51 -5.34 -10.35
N PHE A 88 -8.17 -5.87 -9.32
CA PHE A 88 -7.49 -6.67 -8.31
C PHE A 88 -7.00 -7.99 -8.90
N THR A 89 -7.80 -8.64 -9.74
CA THR A 89 -7.38 -9.83 -10.50
C THR A 89 -6.15 -9.55 -11.36
N THR A 90 -6.11 -8.44 -12.10
CA THR A 90 -4.94 -8.05 -12.89
C THR A 90 -3.69 -7.91 -12.03
N ILE A 91 -3.80 -7.28 -10.85
CA ILE A 91 -2.68 -7.17 -9.90
C ILE A 91 -2.18 -8.56 -9.49
N LEU A 92 -3.08 -9.45 -9.06
CA LEU A 92 -2.70 -10.79 -8.62
C LEU A 92 -2.06 -11.60 -9.76
N THR A 93 -2.63 -11.57 -10.96
CA THR A 93 -2.07 -12.26 -12.14
C THR A 93 -0.70 -11.71 -12.52
N THR A 94 -0.53 -10.38 -12.53
CA THR A 94 0.78 -9.76 -12.81
C THR A 94 1.85 -10.19 -11.80
N LEU A 95 1.51 -10.24 -10.51
CA LEU A 95 2.47 -10.67 -9.48
C LEU A 95 2.77 -12.17 -9.55
N ASP A 96 1.78 -13.00 -9.86
CA ASP A 96 1.93 -14.43 -10.10
C ASP A 96 2.89 -14.72 -11.27
N GLU A 97 2.70 -14.03 -12.41
CA GLU A 97 3.57 -14.13 -13.58
C GLU A 97 5.02 -13.70 -13.29
N LEU A 98 5.21 -12.78 -12.34
CA LEU A 98 6.53 -12.37 -11.86
C LEU A 98 7.15 -13.33 -10.83
N GLY A 99 6.43 -14.39 -10.44
CA GLY A 99 6.92 -15.43 -9.54
C GLY A 99 6.70 -15.15 -8.06
N PHE A 100 5.67 -14.37 -7.71
CA PHE A 100 5.29 -14.10 -6.33
C PHE A 100 4.02 -14.86 -5.92
N ASP A 101 4.07 -15.52 -4.77
CA ASP A 101 2.86 -16.00 -4.08
C ASP A 101 2.28 -14.85 -3.26
N VAL A 102 0.99 -14.54 -3.43
CA VAL A 102 0.40 -13.32 -2.88
C VAL A 102 -0.63 -13.63 -1.80
N GLU A 103 -0.55 -12.90 -0.68
CA GLU A 103 -1.60 -12.82 0.33
C GLU A 103 -2.05 -11.38 0.54
N TRP A 104 -3.26 -11.18 1.06
CA TRP A 104 -3.75 -9.85 1.38
C TRP A 104 -4.70 -9.85 2.58
N GLN A 105 -4.75 -8.71 3.28
CA GLN A 105 -5.68 -8.49 4.38
C GLN A 105 -6.16 -7.03 4.39
N VAL A 106 -7.45 -6.82 4.68
CA VAL A 106 -7.97 -5.49 4.98
C VAL A 106 -7.76 -5.21 6.47
N LEU A 107 -7.05 -4.13 6.78
CA LEU A 107 -6.79 -3.67 8.14
C LEU A 107 -7.35 -2.26 8.34
N ASN A 108 -7.82 -1.97 9.55
CA ASN A 108 -8.31 -0.65 9.92
C ASN A 108 -7.36 -0.01 10.94
N SER A 109 -6.90 1.22 10.68
CA SER A 109 -5.98 1.92 11.58
C SER A 109 -6.50 2.04 13.03
N LYS A 110 -7.83 2.12 13.24
CA LYS A 110 -8.47 2.11 14.57
C LYS A 110 -8.15 0.86 15.39
N ASP A 111 -7.98 -0.26 14.70
CA ASP A 111 -7.67 -1.53 15.33
C ASP A 111 -6.21 -1.57 15.78
N PHE A 112 -5.34 -0.65 15.34
CA PHE A 112 -3.90 -0.60 15.63
C PHE A 112 -3.46 0.65 16.41
N GLY A 113 -4.36 1.26 17.19
CA GLY A 113 -4.01 2.33 18.12
C GLY A 113 -4.07 3.73 17.54
N VAL A 114 -4.39 3.85 16.24
CA VAL A 114 -4.56 5.13 15.57
C VAL A 114 -6.05 5.45 15.53
N PRO A 115 -6.51 6.54 16.16
CA PRO A 115 -7.94 6.84 16.29
C PRO A 115 -8.54 7.43 15.03
N LYS A 116 -8.49 6.65 13.96
CA LYS A 116 -8.92 7.02 12.63
C LYS A 116 -9.52 5.79 11.97
N ASN A 117 -10.78 5.90 11.53
CA ASN A 117 -11.39 4.89 10.71
C ASN A 117 -10.79 4.94 9.30
N ARG A 118 -9.76 4.13 9.05
CA ARG A 118 -9.06 4.08 7.77
C ARG A 118 -8.79 2.63 7.42
N GLU A 119 -9.68 2.07 6.61
CA GLU A 119 -9.52 0.73 6.06
C GLU A 119 -8.61 0.74 4.83
N ARG A 120 -7.62 -0.13 4.81
CA ARG A 120 -6.69 -0.33 3.70
C ARG A 120 -6.48 -1.81 3.45
N VAL A 121 -6.36 -2.16 2.18
CA VAL A 121 -5.89 -3.50 1.80
C VAL A 121 -4.37 -3.46 1.74
N PHE A 122 -3.76 -4.39 2.44
CA PHE A 122 -2.33 -4.65 2.39
C PHE A 122 -2.11 -5.95 1.62
N ILE A 123 -1.21 -5.93 0.66
CA ILE A 123 -0.90 -7.06 -0.23
C ILE A 123 0.57 -7.39 -0.04
N ILE A 124 0.88 -8.64 0.28
CA ILE A 124 2.25 -9.14 0.42
C ILE A 124 2.52 -10.12 -0.71
N GLY A 125 3.53 -9.82 -1.53
CA GLY A 125 4.07 -10.74 -2.52
C GLY A 125 5.30 -11.44 -1.97
N HIS A 126 5.27 -12.76 -1.89
CA HIS A 126 6.35 -13.63 -1.44
C HIS A 126 7.08 -14.20 -2.65
N SER A 127 8.35 -13.87 -2.84
CA SER A 127 9.11 -14.45 -3.95
C SER A 127 9.25 -15.97 -3.76
N ARG A 128 8.81 -16.74 -4.77
CA ARG A 128 8.90 -18.21 -4.79
C ARG A 128 10.33 -18.73 -4.65
N ARG A 129 11.32 -17.89 -4.99
CA ARG A 129 12.76 -18.20 -4.85
C ARG A 129 13.18 -18.41 -3.40
N TYR A 130 12.50 -17.79 -2.44
CA TYR A 130 12.92 -17.77 -1.03
C TYR A 130 12.02 -18.58 -0.08
N ARG A 131 10.91 -19.17 -0.57
CA ARG A 131 9.99 -20.03 0.22
C ARG A 131 9.65 -19.48 1.62
N SER A 132 9.14 -18.25 1.66
CA SER A 132 8.77 -17.60 2.92
C SER A 132 7.38 -18.04 3.40
N ARG A 133 7.12 -17.88 4.70
CA ARG A 133 5.80 -18.14 5.29
C ARG A 133 4.89 -16.94 5.09
N PHE A 134 3.61 -17.20 4.87
CA PHE A 134 2.55 -16.19 4.93
C PHE A 134 2.49 -15.55 6.32
N LEU A 135 2.25 -14.24 6.34
CA LEU A 135 2.22 -13.35 7.49
C LEU A 135 0.80 -13.09 7.99
N PHE A 136 -0.21 -13.19 7.13
CA PHE A 136 -1.60 -12.98 7.52
C PHE A 136 -2.23 -14.26 8.09
N PRO A 137 -3.22 -14.14 9.01
CA PRO A 137 -3.83 -12.90 9.48
C PRO A 137 -3.01 -12.19 10.56
N LEU A 138 -2.81 -10.88 10.40
CA LEU A 138 -2.43 -10.00 11.49
C LEU A 138 -3.65 -9.68 12.34
N ARG A 139 -3.53 -9.87 13.65
CA ARG A 139 -4.53 -9.54 14.65
C ARG A 139 -3.86 -8.73 15.75
N ARG A 140 -4.53 -7.72 16.29
CA ARG A 140 -4.06 -7.07 17.51
C ARG A 140 -4.48 -7.90 18.72
N GLU A 141 -3.56 -8.11 19.66
CA GLU A 141 -3.92 -8.51 21.02
C GLU A 141 -4.74 -7.39 21.64
N ASN A 142 -6.02 -7.67 21.94
CA ASN A 142 -7.01 -6.76 22.53
C ASN A 142 -6.41 -5.64 23.40
N SER A 143 -6.12 -4.49 22.80
CA SER A 143 -5.76 -3.27 23.50
C SER A 143 -6.54 -2.15 22.83
N PRO A 144 -7.69 -1.70 23.39
CA PRO A 144 -8.40 -0.57 22.82
C PRO A 144 -7.43 0.61 22.71
N ALA A 145 -7.46 1.33 21.59
CA ALA A 145 -6.76 2.61 21.51
C ALA A 145 -7.26 3.48 22.67
N HIS A 146 -6.39 3.84 23.61
CA HIS A 146 -6.78 4.69 24.74
C HIS A 146 -7.08 6.08 24.20
N LEU A 147 -8.35 6.31 23.88
CA LEU A 147 -8.86 7.57 23.39
C LEU A 147 -9.45 8.34 24.56
N GLU A 148 -8.74 9.36 25.03
CA GLU A 148 -9.27 10.26 26.04
C GLU A 148 -10.17 11.29 25.37
N ARG A 149 -11.47 11.29 25.68
CA ARG A 149 -12.42 12.26 25.13
C ARG A 149 -12.23 13.60 25.85
N LEU A 150 -11.70 14.59 25.15
CA LEU A 150 -11.51 15.96 25.66
C LEU A 150 -12.81 16.73 25.83
N GLY A 151 -13.78 16.50 24.95
CA GLY A 151 -15.04 17.24 24.97
C GLY A 151 -15.82 17.18 23.67
N ASN A 152 -16.96 17.87 23.64
CA ASN A 152 -17.80 18.04 22.46
C ASN A 152 -17.65 19.49 21.97
N ILE A 153 -17.49 19.70 20.66
CA ILE A 153 -17.33 21.05 20.08
C ILE A 153 -18.63 21.88 20.04
N ASN A 154 -19.72 21.45 20.68
CA ASN A 154 -20.98 22.19 20.65
C ASN A 154 -21.79 22.16 21.96
N PRO A 155 -21.67 23.18 22.83
CA PRO A 155 -22.56 23.34 23.99
C PRO A 155 -24.00 23.72 23.61
N SER A 156 -24.26 24.14 22.37
CA SER A 156 -25.48 24.89 21.98
C SER A 156 -26.58 24.06 21.30
N LYS A 157 -26.40 22.73 21.14
CA LYS A 157 -27.39 21.78 20.55
C LYS A 157 -27.93 22.14 19.15
N ARG A 158 -27.33 23.06 18.41
CA ARG A 158 -27.62 23.30 16.98
C ARG A 158 -26.33 23.21 16.18
N GLY A 159 -26.23 22.20 15.31
CA GLY A 159 -25.06 21.93 14.45
C GLY A 159 -24.59 20.47 14.49
N LEU A 160 -23.68 20.09 13.59
CA LEU A 160 -23.05 18.76 13.56
C LEU A 160 -22.33 18.48 14.90
N ASN A 161 -22.67 17.37 15.55
CA ASN A 161 -21.98 16.90 16.74
C ASN A 161 -20.56 16.45 16.36
N GLY A 162 -19.55 16.92 17.10
CA GLY A 162 -18.17 16.49 16.91
C GLY A 162 -17.53 16.19 18.26
N GLU A 163 -17.03 14.96 18.41
CA GLU A 163 -16.29 14.56 19.60
C GLU A 163 -14.80 14.83 19.38
N VAL A 164 -14.19 15.52 20.34
CA VAL A 164 -12.75 15.80 20.34
C VAL A 164 -12.07 14.79 21.24
N TYR A 165 -11.06 14.12 20.69
CA TYR A 165 -10.26 13.12 21.39
C TYR A 165 -8.81 13.60 21.52
N LEU A 166 -8.24 13.47 22.72
CA LEU A 166 -6.81 13.61 22.98
C LEU A 166 -6.09 12.42 22.35
N THR A 167 -5.22 12.71 21.39
CA THR A 167 -4.23 11.77 20.88
C THR A 167 -2.89 12.22 21.43
N THR A 168 -2.48 11.75 22.61
CA THR A 168 -1.18 12.11 23.21
C THR A 168 0.06 11.62 22.42
N GLY A 169 -0.10 11.23 21.16
CA GLY A 169 0.97 11.21 20.17
C GLY A 169 0.92 12.48 19.34
N LEU A 170 1.86 13.40 19.58
CA LEU A 170 2.12 14.56 18.72
C LEU A 170 2.09 14.17 17.24
N ALA A 171 1.08 14.65 16.52
CA ALA A 171 1.13 14.80 15.08
C ALA A 171 1.11 16.30 14.76
N PRO A 172 2.26 16.90 14.45
CA PRO A 172 2.31 18.13 13.68
C PRO A 172 2.83 17.82 12.27
N THR A 173 1.94 18.11 11.31
CA THR A 173 2.13 18.33 9.86
C THR A 173 2.73 17.22 9.01
#